data_AF-A0A060DN13-F1
#
_entry.id   AF-A0A060DN13-F1
#
_cell.length_a   1.000
_cell.length_b   1.000
_cell.length_c   1.000
_cell.angle_alpha   90.00
_cell.angle_beta   90.00
_cell.angle_gamma   90.00
#
_symmetry.space_group_name_H-M   'P 1'
#
loop_
_entity.id
_entity.type
_entity.pdbx_description
1 polymer ?
#
loop_
_entity_poly.entity_id
_entity_poly.type
_entity_poly.pdbx_seq_one_letter_code
_entity_poly.pdbx_strand_id
1 'polypeptide(L)'
;MSLSTLAASLKGPSLDLFNKLKQNERALLGDLVDSGKVTGDDVNNALMGSLKQARRSSFATGSMMFETQNSNLFARADSVTADEMLKATDNTLARRKELVSRLGELEKNGQGGSDDYSAVLRALSGMEPGADPRGSGRVNGPPRSTRIVSPYTMNLGDQRFQQSGAEEAASNKLKEAGVSLSALSDAARGIAENDVAGIVKEEASRMANAMGRNGG
;
A
#
# COMPACT_ATOMS: atom_id res chain seq x y z
N MET A 1 5.56 34.80 -16.12
CA MET A 1 5.03 33.46 -16.45
C MET A 1 4.16 33.04 -15.28
N SER A 2 2.84 32.92 -15.45
CA SER A 2 1.97 32.38 -14.39
C SER A 2 2.20 30.88 -14.31
N LEU A 3 2.43 30.35 -13.10
CA LEU A 3 2.35 28.91 -12.85
C LEU A 3 0.97 28.42 -13.30
N SER A 4 0.90 27.24 -13.94
CA SER A 4 -0.40 26.64 -14.28
C SER A 4 -1.23 26.44 -13.00
N THR A 5 -2.55 26.59 -13.10
CA THR A 5 -3.48 26.45 -11.96
C THR A 5 -3.30 25.13 -11.23
N LEU A 6 -2.96 24.07 -11.98
CA LEU A 6 -2.62 22.76 -11.43
C LEU A 6 -1.32 22.78 -10.61
N ALA A 7 -0.25 23.40 -11.12
CA ALA A 7 1.03 23.48 -10.42
C ALA A 7 0.93 24.24 -9.08
N ALA A 8 0.05 25.24 -9.00
CA ALA A 8 -0.19 25.98 -7.76
C ALA A 8 -0.96 25.16 -6.70
N SER A 9 -1.72 24.15 -7.11
CA SER A 9 -2.60 23.37 -6.22
C SER A 9 -1.94 22.09 -5.69
N LEU A 10 -0.99 21.52 -6.45
CA LEU A 10 -0.28 20.29 -6.08
C LEU A 10 0.72 20.54 -4.94
N LYS A 11 0.58 19.77 -3.86
CA LYS A 11 1.44 19.88 -2.67
C LYS A 11 1.74 18.52 -2.03
N GLY A 12 2.90 18.45 -1.38
CA GLY A 12 3.30 17.29 -0.58
C GLY A 12 3.16 15.96 -1.33
N PRO A 13 2.58 14.91 -0.70
CA PRO A 13 2.46 13.59 -1.31
C PRO A 13 1.69 13.54 -2.64
N SER A 14 0.75 14.47 -2.86
CA SER A 14 0.01 14.55 -4.13
C SER A 14 0.91 15.04 -5.27
N LEU A 15 1.86 15.95 -4.99
CA LEU A 15 2.87 16.38 -5.97
C LEU A 15 3.84 15.24 -6.29
N ASP A 16 4.28 14.49 -5.27
CA ASP A 16 5.15 13.33 -5.46
C ASP A 16 4.47 12.26 -6.35
N LEU A 17 3.19 11.98 -6.08
CA LEU A 17 2.39 11.08 -6.90
C LEU A 17 2.19 11.62 -8.32
N PHE A 18 1.87 12.90 -8.48
CA PHE A 18 1.73 13.51 -9.80
C PHE A 18 3.01 13.31 -10.63
N ASN A 19 4.19 13.47 -10.04
CA ASN A 19 5.47 13.27 -10.72
C ASN A 19 5.78 11.81 -11.08
N LYS A 20 5.06 10.84 -10.50
CA LYS A 20 5.15 9.42 -10.87
C LYS A 20 4.23 9.05 -12.04
N LEU A 21 3.24 9.87 -12.36
CA LEU A 21 2.36 9.65 -13.50
C LEU A 21 3.12 9.76 -14.83
N LYS A 22 2.65 9.01 -15.83
CA LYS A 22 3.15 9.11 -17.19
C LYS A 22 2.87 10.51 -17.76
N GLN A 23 3.66 10.91 -18.75
CA GLN A 23 3.54 12.25 -19.33
C GLN A 23 2.13 12.53 -19.89
N ASN A 24 1.51 11.57 -20.56
CA ASN A 24 0.16 11.67 -21.09
C ASN A 24 -0.91 11.79 -19.98
N GLU A 25 -0.72 11.10 -18.85
CA GLU A 25 -1.62 11.21 -17.69
C GLU A 25 -1.50 12.59 -17.03
N ARG A 26 -0.28 13.10 -16.88
CA ARG A 26 -0.04 14.47 -16.38
C ARG A 26 -0.63 15.53 -17.30
N ALA A 27 -0.47 15.38 -18.62
CA ALA A 27 -1.04 16.28 -19.62
C ALA A 27 -2.57 16.28 -19.55
N LEU A 28 -3.20 15.09 -19.49
CA LEU A 28 -4.65 14.96 -19.35
C LEU A 28 -5.16 15.70 -18.09
N LEU A 29 -4.49 15.53 -16.94
CA LEU A 29 -4.87 16.26 -15.72
C LEU A 29 -4.71 17.78 -15.88
N GLY A 30 -3.68 18.24 -16.58
CA GLY A 30 -3.49 19.64 -16.94
C GLY A 30 -4.63 20.18 -17.79
N ASP A 31 -4.95 19.50 -18.90
CA ASP A 31 -6.00 19.89 -19.84
C ASP A 31 -7.39 19.94 -19.17
N LEU A 32 -7.66 19.01 -18.24
CA LEU A 32 -8.91 19.01 -17.47
C LEU A 32 -9.03 20.22 -16.53
N VAL A 33 -7.92 20.66 -15.94
CA VAL A 33 -7.88 21.86 -15.09
C VAL A 33 -7.98 23.12 -15.94
N ASP A 34 -7.23 23.19 -17.04
CA ASP A 34 -7.21 24.36 -17.93
C ASP A 34 -8.56 24.56 -18.64
N SER A 35 -9.28 23.47 -18.93
CA SER A 35 -10.65 23.52 -19.46
C SER A 35 -11.73 23.78 -18.40
N GLY A 36 -11.37 23.85 -17.12
CA GLY A 36 -12.30 24.08 -16.01
C GLY A 36 -13.23 22.91 -15.69
N LYS A 37 -13.01 21.73 -16.28
CA LYS A 37 -13.80 20.51 -15.99
C LYS A 37 -13.58 20.00 -14.57
N VAL A 38 -12.36 20.17 -14.05
CA VAL A 38 -11.98 19.90 -12.66
C VAL A 38 -11.14 21.06 -12.16
N THR A 39 -11.03 21.22 -10.85
CA THR A 39 -10.12 22.20 -10.24
C THR A 39 -8.76 21.57 -9.92
N GLY A 40 -7.73 22.38 -9.72
CA GLY A 40 -6.43 21.90 -9.24
C GLY A 40 -6.54 21.23 -7.86
N ASP A 41 -7.46 21.70 -7.01
CA ASP A 41 -7.77 21.07 -5.71
C ASP A 41 -8.44 19.70 -5.88
N ASP A 42 -9.33 19.53 -6.85
CA ASP A 42 -9.90 18.22 -7.17
C ASP A 42 -8.78 17.24 -7.57
N VAL A 43 -7.83 17.67 -8.41
CA VAL A 43 -6.68 16.81 -8.76
C VAL A 43 -5.84 16.49 -7.53
N ASN A 44 -5.51 17.50 -6.70
CA ASN A 44 -4.73 17.29 -5.47
C ASN A 44 -5.41 16.29 -4.52
N ASN A 45 -6.73 16.42 -4.33
CA ASN A 45 -7.51 15.56 -3.43
C ASN A 45 -7.68 14.15 -3.99
N ALA A 46 -7.90 14.00 -5.30
CA ALA A 46 -8.00 12.69 -5.92
C ALA A 46 -6.68 11.91 -5.85
N LEU A 47 -5.54 12.58 -6.06
CA LEU A 47 -4.22 11.98 -5.90
C LEU A 47 -3.96 11.56 -4.45
N MET A 48 -4.32 12.42 -3.48
CA MET A 48 -4.20 12.08 -2.05
C MET A 48 -5.09 10.86 -1.70
N GLY A 49 -6.33 10.85 -2.18
CA GLY A 49 -7.26 9.73 -2.01
C GLY A 49 -6.71 8.42 -2.57
N SER A 50 -6.20 8.44 -3.81
CA SER A 50 -5.56 7.27 -4.43
C SER A 50 -4.36 6.78 -3.63
N LEU A 51 -3.52 7.69 -3.11
CA LEU A 51 -2.37 7.30 -2.30
C LEU A 51 -2.79 6.65 -0.97
N LYS A 52 -3.80 7.19 -0.29
CA LYS A 52 -4.35 6.61 0.95
C LYS A 52 -4.96 5.23 0.69
N GLN A 53 -5.70 5.06 -0.40
CA GLN A 53 -6.25 3.77 -0.81
C GLN A 53 -5.15 2.75 -1.14
N ALA A 54 -4.09 3.19 -1.85
CA ALA A 54 -2.93 2.36 -2.15
C ALA A 54 -2.21 1.92 -0.86
N ARG A 55 -2.03 2.82 0.13
CA ARG A 55 -1.48 2.47 1.45
C ARG A 55 -2.34 1.45 2.19
N ARG A 56 -3.67 1.60 2.18
CA ARG A 56 -4.59 0.61 2.76
C ARG A 56 -4.42 -0.76 2.13
N SER A 57 -4.35 -0.80 0.79
CA SER A 57 -4.17 -2.03 0.04
C SER A 57 -2.81 -2.68 0.31
N SER A 58 -1.72 -1.90 0.26
CA SER A 58 -0.36 -2.36 0.59
C SER A 58 -0.28 -2.91 2.01
N PHE A 59 -0.90 -2.23 2.98
CA PHE A 59 -0.94 -2.72 4.36
C PHE A 59 -1.70 -4.05 4.49
N ALA A 60 -2.92 -4.14 3.94
CA ALA A 60 -3.74 -5.33 4.04
C ALA A 60 -3.07 -6.54 3.36
N THR A 61 -2.55 -6.34 2.13
CA THR A 61 -1.84 -7.38 1.39
C THR A 61 -0.49 -7.73 2.00
N GLY A 62 0.19 -6.76 2.62
CA GLY A 62 1.39 -6.98 3.41
C GLY A 62 1.13 -7.85 4.64
N SER A 63 0.03 -7.63 5.36
CA SER A 63 -0.38 -8.49 6.48
C SER A 63 -0.62 -9.92 6.03
N MET A 64 -1.39 -10.10 4.94
CA MET A 64 -1.66 -11.43 4.39
C MET A 64 -0.38 -12.16 3.97
N MET A 65 0.54 -11.46 3.30
CA MET A 65 1.84 -12.03 2.91
C MET A 65 2.66 -12.40 4.14
N PHE A 66 2.74 -11.52 5.15
CA PHE A 66 3.47 -11.77 6.38
C PHE A 66 2.93 -13.01 7.10
N GLU A 67 1.62 -13.11 7.26
CA GLU A 67 0.94 -14.25 7.88
C GLU A 67 1.21 -15.56 7.13
N THR A 68 1.12 -15.52 5.80
CA THR A 68 1.34 -16.69 4.94
C THR A 68 2.78 -17.17 5.00
N GLN A 69 3.75 -16.24 4.86
CA GLN A 69 5.19 -16.56 4.87
C GLN A 69 5.70 -17.03 6.23
N ASN A 70 5.05 -16.59 7.31
CA ASN A 70 5.53 -16.80 8.67
C ASN A 70 4.52 -17.56 9.53
N SER A 71 3.70 -18.41 8.94
CA SER A 71 2.69 -19.23 9.64
C SER A 71 3.26 -20.03 10.83
N ASN A 72 4.52 -20.43 10.76
CA ASN A 72 5.26 -21.07 11.85
C ASN A 72 5.48 -20.16 13.06
N LEU A 73 5.65 -18.84 12.89
CA LEU A 73 5.73 -17.88 14.00
C LEU A 73 4.40 -17.81 14.73
N PHE A 74 3.29 -17.77 14.00
CA PHE A 74 1.95 -17.76 14.58
C PHE A 74 1.64 -19.07 15.33
N ALA A 75 2.09 -20.21 14.80
CA ALA A 75 1.92 -21.51 15.44
C ALA A 75 2.68 -21.64 16.78
N ARG A 76 3.73 -20.83 17.00
CA ARG A 76 4.56 -20.84 18.21
C ARG A 76 4.65 -19.48 18.89
N ALA A 77 3.58 -18.68 18.81
CA ALA A 77 3.58 -17.28 19.25
C ALA A 77 4.18 -17.03 20.65
N ASP A 78 4.02 -17.98 21.57
CA ASP A 78 4.55 -17.90 22.94
C ASP A 78 6.08 -18.00 23.04
N SER A 79 6.76 -18.56 22.03
CA SER A 79 8.22 -18.75 22.00
C SER A 79 8.94 -17.94 20.92
N VAL A 80 8.22 -17.08 20.19
CA VAL A 80 8.84 -16.20 19.19
C VAL A 80 9.71 -15.15 19.87
N THR A 81 10.96 -15.06 19.45
CA THR A 81 11.88 -14.03 19.95
C THR A 81 11.71 -12.71 19.19
N ALA A 82 12.20 -11.63 19.80
CA ALA A 82 12.25 -10.31 19.16
C ALA A 82 13.01 -10.35 17.82
N ASP A 83 14.15 -11.03 17.78
CA ASP A 83 14.98 -11.16 16.57
C ASP A 83 14.27 -11.95 15.47
N GLU A 84 13.55 -13.01 15.83
CA GLU A 84 12.77 -13.80 14.87
C GLU A 84 11.66 -12.97 14.23
N MET A 85 10.96 -12.15 15.02
CA MET A 85 9.91 -11.25 14.52
C MET A 85 10.50 -10.13 13.65
N LEU A 86 11.60 -9.50 14.06
CA LEU A 86 12.28 -8.46 13.26
C LEU A 86 12.76 -9.02 11.92
N LYS A 87 13.41 -10.19 11.95
CA LYS A 87 13.90 -10.86 10.73
C LYS A 87 12.76 -11.25 9.79
N ALA A 88 11.65 -11.77 10.32
CA ALA A 88 10.48 -12.08 9.51
C ALA A 88 9.88 -10.83 8.86
N THR A 89 9.83 -9.72 9.60
CA THR A 89 9.37 -8.43 9.10
C THR A 89 10.27 -7.96 7.95
N ASP A 90 11.58 -7.92 8.17
CA ASP A 90 12.54 -7.47 7.16
C ASP A 90 12.49 -8.33 5.90
N ASN A 91 12.35 -9.66 6.05
CA ASN A 91 12.22 -10.58 4.91
C ASN A 91 10.95 -10.30 4.10
N THR A 92 9.80 -10.13 4.75
CA THR A 92 8.54 -9.82 4.06
C THR A 92 8.63 -8.46 3.37
N LEU A 93 9.17 -7.43 4.02
CA LEU A 93 9.35 -6.09 3.43
C LEU A 93 10.31 -6.12 2.23
N ALA A 94 11.41 -6.87 2.32
CA ALA A 94 12.35 -7.05 1.23
C ALA A 94 11.69 -7.73 0.03
N ARG A 95 10.89 -8.78 0.26
CA ARG A 95 10.15 -9.47 -0.80
C ARG A 95 9.13 -8.56 -1.47
N ARG A 96 8.38 -7.76 -0.70
CA ARG A 96 7.43 -6.78 -1.28
C ARG A 96 8.14 -5.76 -2.14
N LYS A 97 9.27 -5.21 -1.66
CA LYS A 97 10.07 -4.24 -2.41
C LYS A 97 10.58 -4.82 -3.74
N GLU A 98 11.05 -6.07 -3.74
CA GLU A 98 11.46 -6.79 -4.95
C GLU A 98 10.30 -6.90 -5.95
N LEU A 99 9.13 -7.36 -5.51
CA LEU A 99 7.95 -7.53 -6.35
C LEU A 99 7.48 -6.20 -6.95
N VAL A 100 7.45 -5.11 -6.16
CA VAL A 100 7.10 -3.77 -6.65
C VAL A 100 8.11 -3.26 -7.68
N SER A 101 9.41 -3.52 -7.47
CA SER A 101 10.45 -3.19 -8.44
C SER A 101 10.22 -3.93 -9.76
N ARG A 102 9.90 -5.23 -9.69
CA ARG A 102 9.62 -6.06 -10.86
C ARG A 102 8.37 -5.59 -11.62
N LEU A 103 7.31 -5.17 -10.93
CA LEU A 103 6.14 -4.54 -11.58
C LEU A 103 6.56 -3.27 -12.34
N GLY A 104 7.37 -2.42 -11.72
CA GLY A 104 7.83 -1.18 -12.35
C GLY A 104 8.72 -1.43 -13.59
N GLU A 105 9.51 -2.50 -13.60
CA GLU A 105 10.28 -2.93 -14.78
C GLU A 105 9.37 -3.46 -15.89
N LEU A 106 8.41 -4.32 -15.55
CA LEU A 106 7.43 -4.83 -16.51
C LEU A 106 6.61 -3.69 -17.14
N GLU A 107 6.19 -2.70 -16.35
CA GLU A 107 5.49 -1.50 -16.84
C GLU A 107 6.34 -0.68 -17.81
N LYS A 108 7.62 -0.44 -17.47
CA LYS A 108 8.57 0.27 -18.34
C LYS A 108 8.79 -0.46 -19.67
N ASN A 109 8.74 -1.79 -19.65
CA ASN A 109 8.88 -2.63 -20.83
C ASN A 109 7.57 -2.82 -21.61
N GLY A 110 6.48 -2.13 -21.23
CA GLY A 110 5.18 -2.27 -21.88
C GLY A 110 4.46 -3.60 -21.60
N GLN A 111 4.92 -4.35 -20.59
CA GLN A 111 4.42 -5.68 -20.23
C GLN A 111 3.37 -5.63 -19.12
N GLY A 112 2.69 -4.50 -18.90
CA GLY A 112 1.67 -4.35 -17.85
C GLY A 112 0.43 -5.25 -17.98
N GLY A 113 0.27 -5.93 -19.12
CA GLY A 113 -0.79 -6.93 -19.35
C GLY A 113 -0.29 -8.37 -19.46
N SER A 114 0.98 -8.63 -19.15
CA SER A 114 1.56 -9.98 -19.30
C SER A 114 1.17 -10.92 -18.16
N ASP A 115 1.35 -12.22 -18.39
CA ASP A 115 1.20 -13.25 -17.36
C ASP A 115 2.19 -13.02 -16.21
N ASP A 116 3.42 -12.58 -16.51
CA ASP A 116 4.42 -12.21 -15.50
C ASP A 116 3.93 -11.06 -14.62
N TYR A 117 3.32 -10.03 -15.21
CA TYR A 117 2.78 -8.90 -14.45
C TYR A 117 1.66 -9.35 -13.50
N SER A 118 0.75 -10.18 -14.02
CA SER A 118 -0.33 -10.76 -13.24
C SER A 118 0.17 -11.69 -12.13
N ALA A 119 1.23 -12.45 -12.38
CA ALA A 119 1.87 -13.32 -11.39
C ALA A 119 2.52 -12.51 -10.25
N VAL A 120 3.19 -11.40 -10.57
CA VAL A 120 3.79 -10.52 -9.55
C VAL A 120 2.70 -9.82 -8.73
N LEU A 121 1.61 -9.36 -9.34
CA LEU A 121 0.46 -8.80 -8.61
C LEU A 121 -0.18 -9.82 -7.66
N ARG A 122 -0.30 -11.09 -8.10
CA ARG A 122 -0.80 -12.18 -7.26
C ARG A 122 0.14 -12.48 -6.10
N ALA A 123 1.45 -12.48 -6.32
CA ALA A 123 2.41 -12.62 -5.23
C ALA A 123 2.27 -11.47 -4.22
N LEU A 124 2.14 -10.22 -4.69
CA LEU A 124 1.95 -9.05 -3.83
C LEU A 124 0.67 -9.08 -3.00
N SER A 125 -0.39 -9.72 -3.50
CA SER A 125 -1.65 -9.88 -2.75
C SER A 125 -1.52 -10.85 -1.58
N GLY A 126 -0.41 -11.58 -1.46
CA GLY A 126 -0.20 -12.62 -0.45
C GLY A 126 -0.87 -13.95 -0.77
N MET A 127 -1.44 -14.10 -1.98
CA MET A 127 -2.08 -15.35 -2.43
C MET A 127 -1.10 -16.17 -3.27
N GLU A 128 -0.31 -17.05 -2.64
CA GLU A 128 0.53 -18.01 -3.37
C GLU A 128 -0.33 -19.16 -3.95
N PRO A 129 0.00 -19.70 -5.15
CA PRO A 129 -0.65 -20.90 -5.68
C PRO A 129 -0.47 -22.09 -4.72
N GLY A 130 -1.58 -22.67 -4.25
CA GLY A 130 -1.55 -23.81 -3.32
C GLY A 130 -1.65 -23.43 -1.84
N ALA A 131 -1.67 -22.13 -1.50
CA ALA A 131 -2.13 -21.68 -0.19
C ALA A 131 -3.66 -21.82 -0.15
N ASP A 132 -4.16 -22.86 0.53
CA ASP A 132 -5.59 -23.06 0.72
C ASP A 132 -6.18 -21.82 1.43
N PRO A 133 -7.11 -21.06 0.81
CA PRO A 133 -7.77 -19.94 1.47
C PRO A 133 -8.64 -20.40 2.65
N ARG A 134 -8.84 -21.71 2.82
CA ARG A 134 -9.61 -22.36 3.88
C ARG A 134 -8.75 -23.20 4.83
N GLY A 135 -7.41 -23.14 4.69
CA GLY A 135 -6.46 -23.87 5.55
C GLY A 135 -6.22 -23.24 6.92
N SER A 136 -6.69 -22.01 7.16
CA SER A 136 -6.83 -21.49 8.52
C SER A 136 -8.07 -22.15 9.12
N GLY A 137 -7.85 -23.26 9.82
CA GLY A 137 -8.87 -23.87 10.64
C GLY A 137 -9.61 -22.79 11.41
N ARG A 138 -10.92 -22.67 11.17
CA ARG A 138 -11.84 -22.01 12.10
C ARG A 138 -11.70 -22.77 13.41
N VAL A 139 -10.79 -22.32 14.26
CA VAL A 139 -10.74 -22.76 15.65
C VAL A 139 -11.97 -22.14 16.30
N ASN A 140 -13.09 -22.88 16.28
CA ASN A 140 -14.22 -22.64 17.17
C ASN A 140 -13.72 -22.85 18.61
N GLY A 141 -13.15 -21.80 19.16
CA GLY A 141 -12.70 -21.71 20.55
C GLY A 141 -12.39 -20.24 20.83
N PRO A 142 -12.66 -19.75 22.06
CA PRO A 142 -12.30 -18.39 22.42
C PRO A 142 -10.79 -18.22 22.19
N PRO A 143 -10.33 -17.08 21.63
CA PRO A 143 -8.93 -16.87 21.32
C PRO A 143 -8.11 -17.04 22.60
N ARG A 144 -7.38 -18.15 22.70
CA ARG A 144 -6.42 -18.35 23.79
C ARG A 144 -5.19 -17.50 23.48
N SER A 145 -5.03 -16.42 24.24
CA SER A 145 -3.83 -15.59 24.40
C SER A 145 -3.52 -14.53 23.30
N THR A 146 -4.10 -13.35 23.52
CA THR A 146 -3.56 -11.97 23.50
C THR A 146 -2.09 -11.63 23.10
N ARG A 147 -1.44 -12.29 22.13
CA ARG A 147 -0.27 -11.71 21.44
C ARG A 147 -0.38 -11.93 19.94
N ILE A 148 -0.96 -10.95 19.25
CA ILE A 148 -0.88 -10.88 17.79
C ILE A 148 0.60 -10.59 17.46
N VAL A 149 1.32 -11.57 16.92
CA VAL A 149 2.73 -11.47 16.51
C VAL A 149 2.83 -10.89 15.09
N SER A 150 2.03 -9.88 14.78
CA SER A 150 2.06 -9.22 13.47
C SER A 150 2.42 -7.75 13.65
N PRO A 151 3.46 -7.25 12.98
CA PRO A 151 3.77 -5.82 12.92
C PRO A 151 2.78 -5.05 12.04
N TYR A 152 1.85 -5.75 11.38
CA TYR A 152 0.77 -5.15 10.60
C TYR A 152 -0.45 -4.85 11.49
N THR A 153 -0.28 -3.97 12.49
CA THR A 153 -1.40 -3.42 13.26
C THR A 153 -1.79 -2.03 12.76
N MET A 154 -2.89 -1.91 12.02
CA MET A 154 -3.37 -0.61 11.53
C MET A 154 -4.20 0.09 12.60
N ASN A 155 -3.83 1.34 12.94
CA ASN A 155 -4.74 2.22 13.66
C ASN A 155 -5.81 2.71 12.68
N LEU A 156 -7.06 2.31 12.90
CA LEU A 156 -8.20 2.68 12.06
C LEU A 156 -8.42 4.20 11.99
N GLY A 157 -7.93 4.98 12.97
CA GLY A 157 -7.99 6.44 13.02
C GLY A 157 -6.85 7.16 12.27
N ASP A 158 -5.88 6.44 11.71
CA ASP A 158 -4.71 7.04 11.09
C ASP A 158 -5.06 7.72 9.76
N GLN A 159 -4.89 9.05 9.74
CA GLN A 159 -5.21 9.92 8.59
C GLN A 159 -4.40 9.58 7.34
N ARG A 160 -3.26 8.89 7.47
CA ARG A 160 -2.47 8.41 6.32
C ARG A 160 -3.20 7.34 5.51
N PHE A 161 -4.21 6.71 6.09
CA PHE A 161 -5.03 5.67 5.47
C PHE A 161 -6.48 6.12 5.25
N GLN A 162 -7.01 7.05 6.04
CA GLN A 162 -8.41 7.46 5.92
C GLN A 162 -8.64 8.42 4.75
N GLN A 163 -9.39 7.95 3.76
CA GLN A 163 -9.90 8.80 2.69
C GLN A 163 -11.02 9.70 3.24
N SER A 164 -10.96 11.00 2.93
CA SER A 164 -12.03 11.95 3.25
C SER A 164 -13.11 11.95 2.17
N GLY A 165 -14.31 12.45 2.51
CA GLY A 165 -15.39 12.61 1.52
C GLY A 165 -15.03 13.55 0.37
N ALA A 166 -14.17 14.55 0.61
CA ALA A 166 -13.67 15.44 -0.44
C ALA A 166 -12.71 14.72 -1.41
N GLU A 167 -11.86 13.84 -0.88
CA GLU A 167 -10.97 13.00 -1.70
C GLU A 167 -11.76 12.00 -2.53
N GLU A 168 -12.79 11.37 -1.98
CA GLU A 168 -13.68 10.47 -2.70
C GLU A 168 -14.47 11.19 -3.80
N ALA A 169 -15.08 12.34 -3.48
CA ALA A 169 -15.80 13.15 -4.45
C ALA A 169 -14.89 13.60 -5.60
N ALA A 170 -13.66 14.01 -5.29
CA ALA A 170 -12.68 14.38 -6.30
C ALA A 170 -12.26 13.21 -7.20
N SER A 171 -12.04 12.02 -6.63
CA SER A 171 -11.78 10.79 -7.41
C SER A 171 -12.94 10.48 -8.37
N ASN A 172 -14.19 10.64 -7.92
CA ASN A 172 -15.37 10.43 -8.78
C ASN A 172 -15.42 11.44 -9.93
N LYS A 173 -15.17 12.72 -9.66
CA LYS A 173 -15.09 13.76 -10.72
C LYS A 173 -14.01 13.44 -11.76
N LEU A 174 -12.82 13.04 -11.33
CA LEU A 174 -11.73 12.68 -12.25
C LEU A 174 -12.11 11.47 -13.11
N LYS A 175 -12.77 10.47 -12.52
CA LYS A 175 -13.28 9.30 -13.24
C LYS A 175 -14.33 9.70 -14.29
N GLU A 176 -15.30 10.55 -13.92
CA GLU A 176 -16.31 11.09 -14.84
C GLU A 176 -15.69 11.90 -15.97
N ALA A 177 -14.57 12.59 -15.70
CA ALA A 177 -13.79 13.32 -16.69
C ALA A 177 -12.91 12.43 -17.59
N GLY A 178 -12.96 11.10 -17.42
CA GLY A 178 -12.25 10.12 -18.26
C GLY A 178 -10.85 9.74 -17.76
N VAL A 179 -10.46 10.14 -16.55
CA VAL A 179 -9.19 9.73 -15.94
C VAL A 179 -9.28 8.28 -15.46
N SER A 180 -8.29 7.47 -15.80
CA SER A 180 -8.17 6.12 -15.27
C SER A 180 -7.70 6.13 -13.81
N LEU A 181 -8.57 5.77 -12.87
CA LEU A 181 -8.20 5.62 -11.46
C LEU A 181 -7.21 4.47 -11.23
N SER A 182 -7.16 3.48 -12.14
CA SER A 182 -6.16 2.41 -12.04
C SER A 182 -4.75 2.96 -12.27
N ALA A 183 -4.58 3.89 -13.22
CA ALA A 183 -3.30 4.53 -13.48
C ALA A 183 -2.80 5.33 -12.26
N LEU A 184 -3.70 6.04 -11.57
CA LEU A 184 -3.38 6.74 -10.32
C LEU A 184 -2.94 5.76 -9.22
N SER A 185 -3.64 4.61 -9.13
CA SER A 185 -3.34 3.56 -8.15
C SER A 185 -2.00 2.87 -8.45
N ASP A 186 -1.70 2.64 -9.73
CA ASP A 186 -0.44 2.04 -10.19
C ASP A 186 0.75 2.95 -9.85
N ALA A 187 0.64 4.25 -10.15
CA ALA A 187 1.65 5.24 -9.81
C ALA A 187 1.84 5.40 -8.29
N ALA A 188 0.76 5.24 -7.52
CA ALA A 188 0.78 5.34 -6.06
C ALA A 188 1.41 4.12 -5.38
N ARG A 189 1.42 2.95 -6.05
CA ARG A 189 1.90 1.68 -5.47
C ARG A 189 3.28 1.80 -4.85
N GLY A 190 4.26 2.31 -5.60
CA GLY A 190 5.63 2.43 -5.10
C GLY A 190 5.78 3.36 -3.89
N ILE A 191 5.01 4.46 -3.84
CA ILE A 191 5.02 5.39 -2.70
C ILE A 191 4.36 4.71 -1.49
N ALA A 192 3.19 4.13 -1.68
CA ALA A 192 2.43 3.45 -0.65
C ALA A 192 3.22 2.31 0.01
N GLU A 193 3.94 1.50 -0.77
CA GLU A 193 4.73 0.38 -0.25
C GLU A 193 5.91 0.84 0.60
N ASN A 194 6.57 1.94 0.21
CA ASN A 194 7.64 2.52 1.03
C ASN A 194 7.10 3.11 2.34
N ASP A 195 5.98 3.82 2.28
CA ASP A 195 5.35 4.41 3.47
C ASP A 195 4.91 3.32 4.46
N VAL A 196 4.24 2.27 3.96
CA VAL A 196 3.79 1.12 4.76
C VAL A 196 4.99 0.37 5.33
N ALA A 197 6.05 0.16 4.56
CA ALA A 197 7.26 -0.50 5.06
C ALA A 197 7.89 0.26 6.25
N GLY A 198 7.91 1.59 6.20
CA GLY A 198 8.36 2.42 7.32
C GLY A 198 7.49 2.21 8.57
N ILE A 199 6.17 2.27 8.42
CA ILE A 199 5.21 2.08 9.51
C ILE A 199 5.35 0.69 10.15
N VAL A 200 5.42 -0.36 9.32
CA VAL A 200 5.54 -1.74 9.79
C VAL A 200 6.87 -1.97 10.50
N LYS A 201 7.96 -1.37 10.01
CA LYS A 201 9.28 -1.47 10.67
C LYS A 201 9.32 -0.78 12.04
N GLU A 202 8.69 0.38 12.16
CA GLU A 202 8.53 1.07 13.45
C GLU A 202 7.74 0.21 14.44
N GLU A 203 6.64 -0.39 13.98
CA GLU A 203 5.79 -1.23 14.83
C GLU A 203 6.50 -2.52 15.25
N ALA A 204 7.18 -3.20 14.32
CA ALA A 204 8.03 -4.34 14.63
C ALA A 204 9.06 -3.99 15.70
N SER A 205 9.73 -2.84 15.58
CA SER A 205 10.71 -2.38 16.56
C SER A 205 10.07 -2.14 17.94
N ARG A 206 8.87 -1.57 18.00
CA ARG A 206 8.11 -1.39 19.25
C ARG A 206 7.75 -2.73 19.89
N MET A 207 7.26 -3.67 19.10
CA MET A 207 6.92 -5.02 19.55
C MET A 207 8.15 -5.76 20.09
N ALA A 208 9.27 -5.72 19.36
CA ALA A 208 10.54 -6.32 19.77
C ALA A 208 11.01 -5.77 21.13
N ASN A 209 10.94 -4.46 21.32
CA ASN A 209 11.27 -3.82 22.60
C ASN A 209 10.34 -4.28 23.74
N ALA A 210 9.04 -4.45 23.47
CA ALA A 210 8.09 -4.96 24.46
C ALA A 210 8.32 -6.43 24.81
N MET A 211 8.75 -7.25 23.84
CA MET A 211 9.14 -8.65 24.06
C MET A 211 10.40 -8.74 24.92
N GLY A 212 11.42 -7.94 24.63
CA GLY A 212 12.68 -7.91 25.39
C GLY A 212 12.50 -7.47 26.85
N ARG A 213 11.53 -6.60 27.14
CA ARG A 213 11.19 -6.18 28.52
C ARG A 213 10.44 -7.24 29.33
N ASN A 214 9.73 -8.16 28.67
CA ASN A 214 8.89 -9.17 29.32
C ASN A 214 9.56 -10.56 29.40
N GLY A 215 10.76 -10.72 28.83
CA GLY A 215 11.53 -11.97 28.78
C GLY A 215 12.86 -11.92 29.54
N GLY A 216 13.02 -10.95 30.45
CA GLY A 216 14.16 -10.83 31.37
C GLY A 216 13.79 -11.16 32.80
#